data_AF-A0A6B3EBG6-F1
#
_entry.id   AF-A0A6B3EBG6-F1
#
_cell.length_a   1.000
_cell.length_b   1.000
_cell.length_c   1.000
_cell.angle_alpha   90.00
_cell.angle_beta   90.00
_cell.angle_gamma   90.00
#
_symmetry.space_group_name_H-M   'P 1'
#
loop_
_entity.id
_entity.type
_entity.pdbx_description
1 polymer ?
#
loop_
_entity_poly.entity_id
_entity_poly.type
_entity_poly.pdbx_seq_one_letter_code
_entity_poly.pdbx_strand_id
1 'polypeptide(L)'
;WADLAPEAVALAFGAYAAADGDFRAAVLTAVNMGRDADTTAAVAGALAGATRGVAAVPEEWATAIGPARGSCLPSMAGRHVLDVADLLLTAAETERRAA
;
A
#
# COMPACT_ATOMS: atom_id res chain seq x y z
N TRP A 1 13.06 -19.15 -8.02
CA TRP A 1 12.06 -18.09 -7.77
C TRP A 1 12.58 -16.78 -8.32
N ALA A 2 12.77 -16.69 -9.64
CA ALA A 2 13.23 -15.46 -10.32
C ALA A 2 12.04 -14.60 -10.80
N ASP A 3 10.82 -15.15 -10.76
CA ASP A 3 9.65 -14.51 -11.37
C ASP A 3 8.94 -13.52 -10.42
N LEU A 4 9.15 -13.57 -9.10
CA LEU A 4 8.33 -12.77 -8.17
C LEU A 4 8.61 -11.26 -8.26
N ALA A 5 9.88 -10.87 -8.34
CA ALA A 5 10.27 -9.46 -8.31
C ALA A 5 9.96 -8.70 -9.62
N PRO A 6 10.41 -9.15 -10.81
CA PRO A 6 10.09 -8.42 -12.05
C PRO A 6 8.59 -8.45 -12.35
N GLU A 7 7.89 -9.54 -12.02
CA GLU A 7 6.48 -9.64 -12.33
C GLU A 7 5.60 -8.82 -11.38
N ALA A 8 5.73 -8.97 -10.06
CA ALA A 8 4.85 -8.27 -9.14
C ALA A 8 5.01 -6.74 -9.25
N VAL A 9 6.25 -6.28 -9.43
CA VAL A 9 6.53 -4.85 -9.65
C VAL A 9 5.95 -4.40 -10.99
N ALA A 10 6.19 -5.12 -12.09
CA ALA A 10 5.66 -4.73 -13.40
C ALA A 10 4.13 -4.71 -13.44
N LEU A 11 3.46 -5.71 -12.83
CA LEU A 11 2.01 -5.76 -12.74
C LEU A 11 1.45 -4.61 -11.89
N ALA A 12 2.06 -4.32 -10.74
CA ALA A 12 1.63 -3.22 -9.89
C ALA A 12 1.77 -1.84 -10.58
N PHE A 13 2.91 -1.60 -11.24
CA PHE A 13 3.12 -0.38 -12.03
C PHE A 13 2.18 -0.31 -13.23
N GLY A 14 1.94 -1.43 -13.90
CA GLY A 14 1.00 -1.52 -15.01
C GLY A 14 -0.43 -1.20 -14.58
N ALA A 15 -0.88 -1.75 -13.46
CA ALA A 15 -2.20 -1.47 -12.89
C ALA A 15 -2.35 0.00 -12.47
N TYR A 16 -1.34 0.57 -11.80
CA TYR A 16 -1.30 1.98 -11.42
C TYR A 16 -1.34 2.90 -12.65
N ALA A 17 -0.54 2.62 -13.67
CA ALA A 17 -0.48 3.41 -14.90
C ALA A 17 -1.77 3.31 -15.72
N ALA A 18 -2.35 2.11 -15.83
CA ALA A 18 -3.63 1.90 -16.54
C ALA A 18 -4.81 2.61 -15.87
N ALA A 19 -4.71 2.84 -14.55
CA ALA A 19 -5.71 3.56 -13.77
C ALA A 19 -5.50 5.09 -13.72
N ASP A 20 -4.46 5.63 -14.38
CA ASP A 20 -4.06 7.05 -14.28
C ASP A 20 -3.95 7.53 -12.82
N GLY A 21 -3.42 6.65 -11.96
CA GLY A 21 -3.27 6.90 -10.53
C GLY A 21 -4.57 6.92 -9.71
N ASP A 22 -5.74 6.62 -10.28
CA ASP A 22 -6.96 6.41 -9.51
C ASP A 22 -6.80 5.21 -8.57
N PHE A 23 -7.02 5.43 -7.26
CA PHE A 23 -6.76 4.42 -6.24
C PHE A 23 -7.64 3.18 -6.40
N ARG A 24 -8.95 3.38 -6.56
CA ARG A 24 -9.91 2.28 -6.64
C ARG A 24 -9.66 1.45 -7.90
N ALA A 25 -9.49 2.11 -9.05
CA ALA A 25 -9.23 1.44 -10.31
C ALA A 25 -7.87 0.72 -10.30
N ALA A 26 -6.81 1.32 -9.74
CA ALA A 26 -5.49 0.69 -9.65
C ALA A 26 -5.53 -0.60 -8.81
N VAL A 27 -6.12 -0.54 -7.61
CA VAL A 27 -6.22 -1.70 -6.72
C VAL A 27 -7.09 -2.79 -7.35
N LEU A 28 -8.28 -2.46 -7.87
CA LEU A 28 -9.14 -3.48 -8.49
C LEU A 28 -8.50 -4.09 -9.73
N THR A 29 -7.76 -3.30 -10.51
CA THR A 29 -7.03 -3.81 -11.67
C THR A 29 -5.98 -4.83 -11.25
N ALA A 30 -5.14 -4.48 -10.26
CA ALA A 30 -4.10 -5.37 -9.75
C ALA A 30 -4.66 -6.67 -9.15
N VAL A 31 -5.71 -6.57 -8.30
CA VAL A 31 -6.35 -7.75 -7.70
C VAL A 31 -6.89 -8.71 -8.77
N ASN A 32 -7.49 -8.18 -9.84
CA ASN A 32 -8.10 -8.98 -10.90
C ASN A 32 -7.09 -9.56 -11.90
N MET A 33 -5.81 -9.18 -11.86
CA MET A 33 -4.75 -9.80 -12.67
C MET A 33 -4.35 -11.21 -12.16
N GLY A 34 -4.72 -11.54 -10.91
CA GLY A 34 -4.44 -12.85 -10.30
C GLY A 34 -2.99 -13.02 -9.84
N ARG A 35 -2.59 -14.29 -9.63
CA ARG A 35 -1.28 -14.67 -9.06
C ARG A 35 -1.07 -14.15 -7.64
N ASP A 36 -0.04 -13.35 -7.41
CA ASP A 36 0.29 -12.70 -6.14
C ASP A 36 -0.52 -11.39 -6.03
N ALA A 37 -1.84 -11.58 -5.98
CA ALA A 37 -2.82 -10.51 -6.12
C ALA A 37 -2.76 -9.51 -4.97
N ASP A 38 -2.49 -9.99 -3.75
CA ASP A 38 -2.35 -9.16 -2.56
C ASP A 38 -1.07 -8.32 -2.62
N THR A 39 0.08 -8.90 -3.01
CA THR A 39 1.33 -8.14 -3.17
C THR A 39 1.21 -7.07 -4.26
N THR A 40 0.70 -7.43 -5.44
CA THR A 40 0.55 -6.50 -6.56
C THR A 40 -0.43 -5.37 -6.23
N ALA A 41 -1.56 -5.68 -5.59
CA ALA A 41 -2.53 -4.69 -5.16
C ALA A 41 -2.00 -3.78 -4.04
N ALA A 42 -1.23 -4.32 -3.10
CA ALA A 42 -0.59 -3.53 -2.05
C ALA A 42 0.38 -2.50 -2.63
N VAL A 43 1.22 -2.89 -3.60
CA VAL A 43 2.16 -1.98 -4.25
C VAL A 43 1.42 -0.94 -5.12
N ALA A 44 0.44 -1.37 -5.94
CA ALA A 44 -0.34 -0.44 -6.75
C ALA A 44 -1.12 0.58 -5.90
N GLY A 45 -1.71 0.12 -4.79
CA GLY A 45 -2.40 0.97 -3.82
C GLY A 45 -1.45 1.93 -3.10
N ALA A 46 -0.23 1.51 -2.76
CA ALA A 46 0.79 2.40 -2.19
C ALA A 46 1.17 3.53 -3.17
N LEU A 47 1.35 3.22 -4.46
CA LEU A 47 1.64 4.21 -5.50
C LEU A 47 0.49 5.22 -5.68
N ALA A 48 -0.74 4.73 -5.79
CA ALA A 48 -1.92 5.59 -5.92
C ALA A 48 -2.17 6.42 -4.65
N GLY A 49 -2.01 5.83 -3.46
CA GLY A 49 -2.16 6.52 -2.19
C GLY A 49 -1.10 7.62 -1.99
N ALA A 50 0.14 7.37 -2.39
CA ALA A 50 1.22 8.36 -2.30
C ALA A 50 0.99 9.57 -3.22
N THR A 51 0.34 9.37 -4.38
CA THR A 51 0.13 10.43 -5.38
C THR A 51 -1.21 11.15 -5.25
N ARG A 52 -2.24 10.50 -4.69
CA ARG A 52 -3.59 11.06 -4.54
C ARG A 52 -3.98 11.37 -3.10
N GLY A 53 -3.16 10.93 -2.13
CA GLY A 53 -3.40 11.10 -0.71
C GLY A 53 -4.42 10.12 -0.13
N VAL A 54 -4.54 10.11 1.20
CA VAL A 54 -5.40 9.17 1.94
C VAL A 54 -6.88 9.31 1.61
N ALA A 55 -7.33 10.51 1.24
CA ALA A 55 -8.72 10.78 0.87
C ALA A 55 -9.16 10.08 -0.44
N ALA A 56 -8.22 9.54 -1.23
CA ALA A 56 -8.53 8.75 -2.42
C ALA A 56 -8.93 7.30 -2.09
N VAL A 57 -8.66 6.83 -0.86
CA VAL A 57 -9.05 5.49 -0.42
C VAL A 57 -10.56 5.46 -0.15
N PRO A 58 -11.32 4.54 -0.75
CA PRO A 58 -12.75 4.39 -0.44
C PRO A 58 -12.97 4.16 1.05
N GLU A 59 -13.89 4.92 1.65
CA GLU A 59 -14.15 4.89 3.09
C GLU A 59 -14.56 3.48 3.56
N GLU A 60 -15.34 2.77 2.75
CA GLU A 60 -15.77 1.41 3.05
C GLU A 60 -14.61 0.40 3.06
N TRP A 61 -13.50 0.70 2.39
CA TRP A 61 -12.30 -0.12 2.44
C TRP A 61 -11.42 0.27 3.63
N ALA A 62 -11.26 1.57 3.87
CA ALA A 62 -10.46 2.07 5.00
C ALA A 62 -11.03 1.60 6.34
N THR A 63 -12.36 1.68 6.52
CA THR A 63 -13.05 1.28 7.76
C THR A 63 -13.02 -0.23 8.03
N ALA A 64 -12.73 -1.05 7.02
CA ALA A 64 -12.54 -2.49 7.18
C ALA A 64 -11.16 -2.86 7.76
N ILE A 65 -10.19 -1.93 7.71
CA ILE A 65 -8.86 -2.15 8.24
C ILE A 65 -8.85 -1.86 9.74
N GLY A 66 -8.46 -2.86 10.52
CA GLY A 66 -8.28 -2.74 11.96
C GLY A 66 -6.82 -2.94 12.38
N PRO A 67 -6.51 -2.76 13.68
CA PRO A 67 -5.18 -3.01 14.21
C PRO A 67 -4.72 -4.45 13.95
N ALA A 68 -3.43 -4.63 13.68
CA ALA A 68 -2.84 -5.93 13.48
C ALA A 68 -2.98 -6.79 14.75
N ARG A 69 -3.44 -8.03 14.59
CA ARG A 69 -3.58 -8.98 15.72
C ARG A 69 -2.23 -9.42 16.30
N GLY A 70 -1.17 -9.35 15.50
CA GLY A 70 0.16 -9.80 15.88
C GLY A 70 0.35 -11.32 15.89
N SER A 71 -0.54 -12.09 15.24
CA SER A 71 -0.46 -13.56 15.20
C SER A 71 0.83 -14.06 14.53
N CYS A 72 1.24 -13.44 13.43
CA CYS A 72 2.49 -13.78 12.74
C CYS A 72 3.68 -12.96 13.25
N LEU A 73 3.43 -11.73 13.71
CA LEU A 73 4.43 -10.79 14.19
C LEU A 73 3.97 -10.20 15.53
N PRO A 74 4.34 -10.80 16.67
CA PRO A 74 3.88 -10.33 17.98
C PRO A 74 4.22 -8.86 18.27
N SER A 75 5.35 -8.37 17.73
CA SER A 75 5.75 -6.96 17.83
C SER A 75 4.81 -5.98 17.12
N MET A 76 3.93 -6.46 16.24
CA MET A 76 2.93 -5.64 15.55
C MET A 76 1.54 -5.67 16.22
N ALA A 77 1.36 -6.45 17.29
CA ALA A 77 0.08 -6.55 17.98
C ALA A 77 -0.42 -5.16 18.41
N GLY A 78 -1.66 -4.83 18.03
CA GLY A 78 -2.32 -3.58 18.37
C GLY A 78 -1.92 -2.37 17.53
N ARG A 79 -0.95 -2.48 16.61
CA ARG A 79 -0.60 -1.37 15.72
C ARG A 79 -1.54 -1.28 14.52
N HIS A 80 -1.99 -0.08 14.20
CA HIS A 80 -2.67 0.24 12.96
C HIS A 80 -1.65 0.68 11.89
N VAL A 81 -2.00 0.53 10.61
CA VAL A 81 -1.13 0.96 9.50
C VAL A 81 -0.87 2.47 9.52
N LEU A 82 -1.84 3.25 10.00
CA LEU A 82 -1.71 4.71 10.15
C LEU A 82 -0.68 5.08 11.22
N ASP A 83 -0.57 4.32 12.32
CA ASP A 83 0.45 4.56 13.34
C ASP A 83 1.85 4.45 12.72
N VAL A 84 2.04 3.49 11.82
CA VAL A 84 3.32 3.31 11.10
C VAL A 84 3.54 4.47 10.12
N ALA A 85 2.51 4.93 9.43
CA ALA A 85 2.61 6.08 8.53
C ALA A 85 3.03 7.36 9.28
N ASP A 86 2.45 7.62 10.45
CA ASP A 86 2.78 8.78 11.29
C ASP A 86 4.23 8.71 11.80
N LEU A 87 4.69 7.52 12.19
CA LEU A 87 6.08 7.30 12.60
C LEU A 87 7.06 7.56 11.45
N LEU A 88 6.74 7.09 10.23
CA LEU A 88 7.57 7.32 9.04
C LEU A 88 7.62 8.80 8.66
N LEU A 89 6.49 9.51 8.75
CA LEU A 89 6.44 10.95 8.49
C LEU A 89 7.31 11.73 9.49
N THR A 90 7.19 11.41 10.77
CA THR A 90 7.98 12.03 11.84
C THR A 90 9.48 11.81 11.63
N ALA A 91 9.88 10.58 11.27
CA ALA A 91 11.27 10.25 10.97
C ALA A 91 11.79 11.05 9.75
N ALA A 92 11.03 11.06 8.65
CA ALA A 92 11.40 11.77 7.43
C ALA A 92 11.50 13.30 7.64
N GLU A 93 10.66 13.88 8.49
CA GLU A 93 10.77 15.30 8.86
C GLU A 93 12.02 15.58 9.69
N THR A 94 12.35 14.69 10.62
CA THR A 94 13.55 14.81 11.45
C THR A 94 14.81 14.77 10.59
N GLU A 95 14.88 13.82 9.64
CA GLU A 95 15.98 13.71 8.68
C GLU A 95 16.10 14.96 7.80
N ARG A 96 14.98 15.47 7.26
CA ARG A 96 14.98 16.70 6.45
C ARG A 96 15.44 17.94 7.21
N ARG A 97 15.20 18.02 8.52
CA ARG A 97 15.65 19.15 9.36
C ARG A 97 17.13 19.05 9.73
N ALA A 98 17.71 17.85 9.68
CA ALA A 98 19.10 17.59 9.99
C ALA A 98 20.03 17.75 8.77
N ALA A 99 19.48 17.70 7.56
CA ALA A 99 20.18 17.95 6.28
C ALA A 99 20.25 19.44 5.94
#